data_AF-A0AA50VZW0-F1
#
_entry.id   AF-A0AA50VZW0-F1
#
_cell.length_a   1.000
_cell.length_b   1.000
_cell.length_c   1.000
_cell.angle_alpha   90.00
_cell.angle_beta   90.00
_cell.angle_gamma   90.00
#
_symmetry.space_group_name_H-M   'P 1'
#
loop_
_entity.id
_entity.type
_entity.pdbx_description
1 polymer ?
#
loop_
_entity_poly.entity_id
_entity_poly.type
_entity_poly.pdbx_seq_one_letter_code
_entity_poly.pdbx_strand_id
1 'polypeptide(L)'
;SRKISFVGTAQYVSPDILQNRVDARSSDLWALGCIIYQMISGLPPFRAPNEFLTYKKILSMDYEFPEGFPAEAKDLVEKLLVLDHSKRLGANDNGDTYESIRQHPFFEGIDWENIWEQTPPKISPYLPGGSFEEEYTVPDHLEPGLGGRQILRLWEFDLSTSRG
;
A
#
# COMPACT_ATOMS: atom_id res chain seq x y z
N SER A 1 -31.09 6.06 14.94
CA SER A 1 -30.31 6.33 13.72
C SER A 1 -28.96 5.62 13.84
N ARG A 2 -28.76 4.50 13.14
CA ARG A 2 -27.49 3.77 13.17
C ARG A 2 -26.51 4.53 12.26
N LYS A 3 -25.50 5.17 12.85
CA LYS A 3 -24.34 5.66 12.10
C LYS A 3 -23.59 4.43 11.61
N ILE A 4 -23.62 4.19 10.30
CA ILE A 4 -22.69 3.28 9.63
C ILE A 4 -21.37 4.05 9.61
N SER A 5 -20.52 3.87 10.61
CA SER A 5 -19.12 4.28 10.47
C SER A 5 -18.52 3.34 9.43
N PHE A 6 -18.34 3.83 8.22
CA PHE A 6 -17.55 3.15 7.20
C PHE A 6 -16.12 3.12 7.74
N VAL A 7 -15.71 1.97 8.31
CA VAL A 7 -14.35 1.77 8.83
C VAL A 7 -13.51 1.23 7.68
N GLY A 8 -13.28 2.07 6.68
CA GLY A 8 -12.34 1.81 5.61
C GLY A 8 -11.50 3.07 5.43
N THR A 9 -10.19 2.93 5.27
CA THR A 9 -9.37 4.09 4.87
C THR A 9 -9.84 4.50 3.48
N ALA A 10 -10.50 5.66 3.38
CA ALA A 10 -11.19 6.14 2.18
C ALA A 10 -10.35 6.10 0.88
N GLN A 11 -9.02 6.07 1.03
CA GLN A 11 -8.01 6.04 -0.02
C GLN A 11 -7.95 4.74 -0.82
N TYR A 12 -8.49 3.62 -0.30
CA TYR A 12 -8.45 2.30 -0.98
C TYR A 12 -9.83 1.81 -1.42
N VAL A 13 -10.86 2.65 -1.29
CA VAL A 13 -12.25 2.28 -1.61
C VAL A 13 -12.42 2.25 -3.12
N SER A 14 -12.98 1.16 -3.64
CA SER A 14 -13.28 1.02 -5.07
C SER A 14 -14.50 1.89 -5.47
N PRO A 15 -14.58 2.35 -6.72
CA PRO A 15 -15.72 3.14 -7.21
C PRO A 15 -17.06 2.39 -7.09
N ASP A 16 -17.05 1.06 -7.19
CA ASP A 16 -18.24 0.23 -7.08
C ASP A 16 -18.82 0.21 -5.66
N ILE A 17 -17.95 0.13 -4.64
CA ILE A 17 -18.36 0.23 -3.23
C ILE A 17 -19.02 1.58 -2.97
N LEU A 18 -18.47 2.67 -3.53
CA LEU A 18 -19.07 4.01 -3.41
C LEU A 18 -20.46 4.11 -4.07
N GLN A 19 -20.72 3.27 -5.08
CA GLN A 19 -21.98 3.20 -5.81
C GLN A 19 -22.93 2.11 -5.26
N ASN A 20 -22.68 1.58 -4.06
CA ASN A 20 -23.44 0.50 -3.42
C ASN A 20 -23.50 -0.80 -4.24
N ARG A 21 -22.47 -1.07 -5.05
CA ARG A 21 -22.25 -2.37 -5.68
C ARG A 21 -21.22 -3.14 -4.87
N VAL A 22 -21.51 -4.40 -4.58
CA VAL A 22 -20.61 -5.25 -3.79
C VAL A 22 -20.07 -6.34 -4.71
N ASP A 23 -18.88 -6.09 -5.25
CA ASP A 23 -18.02 -7.10 -5.86
C ASP A 23 -16.72 -7.13 -5.04
N ALA A 24 -16.67 -8.03 -4.05
CA ALA A 24 -15.56 -8.12 -3.11
C ALA A 24 -14.25 -8.46 -3.83
N ARG A 25 -14.28 -9.45 -4.74
CA ARG A 25 -13.11 -9.89 -5.49
C ARG A 25 -12.53 -8.73 -6.31
N SER A 26 -13.35 -8.04 -7.10
CA SER A 26 -12.85 -6.93 -7.91
C SER A 26 -12.46 -5.71 -7.07
N SER A 27 -13.06 -5.51 -5.90
CA SER A 27 -12.67 -4.44 -4.98
C SER A 27 -11.30 -4.67 -4.35
N ASP A 28 -10.92 -5.92 -4.07
CA ASP A 28 -9.57 -6.26 -3.60
C ASP A 28 -8.51 -5.97 -4.68
N LEU A 29 -8.84 -6.19 -5.97
CA LEU A 29 -7.97 -5.83 -7.09
C LEU A 29 -7.70 -4.33 -7.17
N TRP A 30 -8.72 -3.51 -6.93
CA TRP A 30 -8.57 -2.06 -6.84
C TRP A 30 -7.65 -1.66 -5.67
N ALA A 31 -7.89 -2.25 -4.49
CA ALA A 31 -7.07 -1.99 -3.32
C ALA A 31 -5.60 -2.38 -3.55
N LEU A 32 -5.35 -3.51 -4.23
CA LEU A 32 -4.01 -3.93 -4.65
C LEU A 32 -3.33 -2.85 -5.51
N GLY A 33 -4.02 -2.31 -6.53
CA GLY A 33 -3.49 -1.23 -7.36
C GLY A 33 -3.12 0.02 -6.54
N CYS A 34 -3.96 0.39 -5.58
CA CYS A 34 -3.68 1.51 -4.67
C CYS A 34 -2.45 1.25 -3.78
N ILE A 35 -2.30 0.03 -3.27
CA ILE A 35 -1.16 -0.36 -2.42
C ILE A 35 0.15 -0.39 -3.22
N ILE A 36 0.15 -0.96 -4.44
CA ILE A 36 1.33 -0.96 -5.31
C ILE A 36 1.76 0.46 -5.64
N TYR A 37 0.82 1.33 -6.02
CA TYR A 37 1.11 2.74 -6.25
C TYR A 37 1.74 3.39 -5.01
N GLN A 38 1.19 3.13 -3.82
CA GLN A 38 1.67 3.72 -2.57
C GLN A 38 3.05 3.21 -2.15
N MET A 39 3.34 1.92 -2.33
CA MET A 39 4.64 1.35 -2.00
C MET A 39 5.76 1.99 -2.82
N ILE A 40 5.47 2.41 -4.06
CA ILE A 40 6.45 3.00 -4.97
C ILE A 40 6.52 4.52 -4.81
N SER A 41 5.39 5.21 -4.72
CA SER A 41 5.34 6.68 -4.67
C SER A 41 5.38 7.27 -3.26
N GLY A 42 5.20 6.45 -2.23
CA GLY A 42 5.08 6.87 -0.82
C GLY A 42 3.70 7.43 -0.43
N LEU A 43 2.80 7.68 -1.39
CA LEU A 43 1.47 8.24 -1.15
C LEU A 43 0.40 7.43 -1.91
N PRO A 44 -0.84 7.31 -1.41
CA PRO A 44 -1.90 6.65 -2.18
C PRO A 44 -2.32 7.49 -3.38
N PRO A 45 -2.81 6.87 -4.48
CA PRO A 45 -3.13 7.57 -5.72
C PRO A 45 -4.27 8.59 -5.52
N PHE A 46 -5.26 8.23 -4.71
CA PHE A 46 -6.38 9.10 -4.37
C PHE A 46 -6.25 9.59 -2.93
N ARG A 47 -5.78 10.83 -2.78
CA ARG A 47 -5.68 11.50 -1.48
C ARG A 47 -6.22 12.92 -1.56
N ALA A 48 -7.07 13.27 -0.60
CA ALA A 48 -7.56 14.63 -0.42
C ALA A 48 -7.75 14.95 1.08
N PRO A 49 -7.97 16.22 1.46
CA PRO A 49 -8.14 16.63 2.86
C PRO A 49 -9.34 15.99 3.58
N ASN A 50 -10.34 15.51 2.84
CA ASN A 50 -11.49 14.80 3.40
C ASN A 50 -11.94 13.67 2.47
N GLU A 51 -12.79 12.79 3.00
CA GLU A 51 -13.27 11.58 2.31
C GLU A 51 -14.08 11.93 1.06
N PHE A 52 -14.97 12.92 1.15
CA PHE A 52 -15.80 13.34 0.02
C PHE A 52 -14.96 13.78 -1.19
N LEU A 53 -13.89 14.55 -0.96
CA LEU A 53 -12.97 14.94 -2.02
C LEU A 53 -12.16 13.74 -2.55
N THR A 54 -11.79 12.80 -1.67
CA THR A 54 -11.13 11.55 -2.09
C THR A 54 -12.04 10.74 -3.01
N TYR A 55 -13.32 10.61 -2.67
CA TYR A 55 -14.32 9.93 -3.49
C TYR A 55 -14.51 10.60 -4.85
N LYS A 56 -14.51 11.94 -4.87
CA LYS A 56 -14.57 12.69 -6.13
C LYS A 56 -13.37 12.36 -7.03
N LYS A 57 -12.14 12.31 -6.47
CA LYS A 57 -10.94 11.94 -7.21
C LYS A 57 -11.00 10.50 -7.74
N ILE A 58 -11.49 9.55 -6.92
CA ILE A 58 -11.71 8.14 -7.33
C ILE A 58 -12.64 8.08 -8.53
N LEU A 59 -13.82 8.70 -8.45
CA LEU A 59 -14.84 8.64 -9.49
C LEU A 59 -14.42 9.36 -10.79
N SER A 60 -13.54 10.36 -10.69
CA SER A 60 -12.99 11.08 -11.85
C SER A 60 -11.66 10.54 -12.34
N MET A 61 -11.11 9.48 -11.73
CA MET A 61 -9.77 8.95 -12.02
C MET A 61 -8.67 10.02 -11.96
N ASP A 62 -8.76 10.92 -10.98
CA ASP A 62 -7.82 12.04 -10.79
C ASP A 62 -6.65 11.62 -9.89
N TYR A 63 -5.60 11.08 -10.53
CA TYR A 63 -4.29 10.79 -9.95
C TYR A 63 -3.22 10.86 -11.05
N GLU A 64 -1.96 11.09 -10.66
CA GLU A 64 -0.82 11.16 -11.57
C GLU A 64 0.32 10.30 -11.05
N PHE A 65 1.17 9.77 -11.92
CA PHE A 65 2.37 9.06 -11.51
C PHE A 65 3.53 10.07 -11.30
N PRO A 66 4.30 9.96 -10.20
CA PRO A 66 5.48 10.79 -10.01
C PRO A 66 6.56 10.48 -11.07
N GLU A 67 7.51 11.40 -11.23
CA GLU A 67 8.66 11.19 -12.09
C GLU A 67 9.47 9.96 -11.64
N GLY A 68 9.92 9.15 -12.60
CA GLY A 68 10.69 7.94 -12.32
C GLY A 68 9.87 6.73 -11.86
N PHE A 69 8.53 6.79 -11.88
CA PHE A 69 7.70 5.62 -11.59
C PHE A 69 8.00 4.48 -12.60
N PRO A 70 8.31 3.25 -12.16
CA PRO A 70 8.68 2.14 -13.05
C PRO A 70 7.59 1.82 -14.08
N ALA A 71 7.97 1.58 -15.33
CA ALA A 71 7.02 1.42 -16.44
C ALA A 71 6.10 0.21 -16.26
N GLU A 72 6.65 -0.92 -15.81
CA GLU A 72 5.95 -2.18 -15.58
C GLU A 72 4.98 -2.06 -14.40
N ALA A 73 5.38 -1.31 -13.36
CA ALA A 73 4.51 -1.02 -12.23
C ALA A 73 3.37 -0.08 -12.62
N LYS A 74 3.67 0.93 -13.45
CA LYS A 74 2.69 1.88 -13.97
C LYS A 74 1.61 1.12 -14.76
N ASP A 75 2.04 0.28 -15.69
CA ASP A 75 1.15 -0.55 -16.51
C ASP A 75 0.26 -1.47 -15.65
N LEU A 76 0.81 -2.10 -14.61
CA LEU A 76 0.02 -2.91 -13.68
C LEU A 76 -1.02 -2.08 -12.93
N VAL A 77 -0.62 -0.93 -12.38
CA VAL A 77 -1.52 -0.04 -11.64
C VAL A 77 -2.64 0.48 -12.55
N GLU A 78 -2.34 0.88 -13.78
CA GLU A 78 -3.35 1.33 -14.75
C GLU A 78 -4.35 0.23 -15.11
N LYS A 79 -3.91 -1.03 -15.17
CA LYS A 79 -4.79 -2.18 -15.42
C LYS A 79 -5.64 -2.61 -14.21
N LEU A 80 -5.21 -2.28 -13.00
CA LEU A 80 -5.96 -2.54 -11.75
C LEU A 80 -6.92 -1.41 -11.39
N LEU A 81 -6.48 -0.16 -11.56
CA LEU A 81 -7.28 1.05 -11.31
C LEU A 81 -8.16 1.34 -12.53
N VAL A 82 -9.15 0.49 -12.77
CA VAL A 82 -10.16 0.66 -13.82
C VAL A 82 -11.53 0.87 -13.18
N LEU A 83 -12.27 1.88 -13.64
CA LEU A 83 -13.61 2.21 -13.13
C LEU A 83 -14.58 1.03 -13.27
N ASP A 84 -14.56 0.38 -14.42
CA ASP A 84 -15.35 -0.82 -14.67
C ASP A 84 -14.70 -2.04 -13.99
N HIS A 85 -15.32 -2.50 -12.90
CA HIS A 85 -14.84 -3.63 -12.10
C HIS A 85 -14.62 -4.92 -12.91
N SER A 86 -15.39 -5.13 -13.98
CA SER A 86 -15.27 -6.31 -14.84
C SER A 86 -14.07 -6.25 -15.79
N LYS A 87 -13.49 -5.06 -15.99
CA LYS A 87 -12.34 -4.85 -16.88
C LYS A 87 -11.00 -4.80 -16.15
N ARG A 88 -10.98 -4.86 -14.81
CA ARG A 88 -9.74 -4.91 -14.03
C ARG A 88 -8.98 -6.19 -14.35
N LEU A 89 -7.65 -6.09 -14.45
CA LEU A 89 -6.79 -7.27 -14.55
C LEU A 89 -7.05 -8.21 -13.36
N GLY A 90 -7.25 -9.49 -13.63
CA GLY A 90 -7.63 -10.49 -12.61
C GLY A 90 -9.14 -10.66 -12.38
N ALA A 91 -9.99 -9.74 -12.85
CA ALA A 91 -11.43 -9.81 -12.59
C ALA A 91 -12.09 -11.02 -13.27
N ASN A 92 -11.58 -11.43 -14.43
CA ASN A 92 -12.11 -12.54 -15.23
C ASN A 92 -11.26 -13.81 -15.14
N ASP A 93 -10.32 -13.88 -14.20
CA ASP A 93 -9.47 -15.06 -14.04
C ASP A 93 -10.30 -16.23 -13.51
N ASN A 94 -10.08 -17.40 -14.11
CA ASN A 94 -10.74 -18.63 -13.72
C ASN A 94 -10.09 -19.16 -12.42
N GLY A 95 -10.90 -19.37 -11.38
CA GLY A 95 -10.42 -19.87 -10.08
C GLY A 95 -9.90 -18.77 -9.15
N ASP A 96 -9.10 -19.16 -8.16
CA ASP A 96 -8.57 -18.29 -7.10
C ASP A 96 -7.08 -17.94 -7.29
N THR A 97 -6.51 -18.23 -8.48
CA THR A 97 -5.06 -18.09 -8.72
C THR A 97 -4.65 -16.73 -9.28
N TYR A 98 -5.57 -15.90 -9.77
CA TYR A 98 -5.26 -14.57 -10.36
C TYR A 98 -4.12 -14.63 -11.41
N GLU A 99 -4.20 -15.59 -12.32
CA GLU A 99 -3.15 -15.90 -13.31
C GLU A 99 -2.71 -14.68 -14.12
N SER A 100 -3.64 -13.83 -14.55
CA SER A 100 -3.32 -12.64 -15.35
C SER A 100 -2.49 -11.60 -14.58
N ILE A 101 -2.63 -11.57 -13.25
CA ILE A 101 -1.81 -10.72 -12.37
C ILE A 101 -0.44 -11.36 -12.19
N ARG A 102 -0.38 -12.66 -11.90
CA ARG A 102 0.89 -13.39 -11.68
C ARG A 102 1.81 -13.39 -12.89
N GLN A 103 1.23 -13.41 -14.09
CA GLN A 103 1.97 -13.36 -15.37
C GLN A 103 2.34 -11.94 -15.80
N HIS A 104 1.96 -10.90 -15.05
CA HIS A 104 2.28 -9.53 -15.41
C HIS A 104 3.80 -9.29 -15.37
N PRO A 105 4.40 -8.54 -16.32
CA PRO A 105 5.84 -8.25 -16.34
C PRO A 105 6.40 -7.65 -15.05
N PHE A 106 5.56 -6.95 -14.28
CA PHE A 106 5.92 -6.44 -12.95
C PHE A 106 6.36 -7.55 -11.97
N PHE A 107 5.86 -8.77 -12.12
CA PHE A 107 6.20 -9.93 -11.30
C PHE A 107 7.09 -10.94 -12.05
N GLU A 108 7.80 -10.50 -13.09
CA GLU A 108 8.75 -11.35 -13.80
C GLU A 108 9.82 -11.90 -12.84
N GLY A 109 10.08 -13.20 -12.92
CA GLY A 109 11.07 -13.89 -12.08
C GLY A 109 10.56 -14.35 -10.71
N ILE A 110 9.29 -14.07 -10.35
CA ILE A 110 8.70 -14.59 -9.11
C ILE A 110 8.31 -16.06 -9.28
N ASP A 111 8.88 -16.93 -8.45
CA ASP A 111 8.40 -18.30 -8.27
C ASP A 111 7.24 -18.33 -7.27
N TRP A 112 6.02 -18.35 -7.82
CA TRP A 112 4.78 -18.34 -7.06
C TRP A 112 4.48 -19.67 -6.35
N GLU A 113 5.08 -20.78 -6.78
CA GLU A 113 4.85 -22.10 -6.17
C GLU A 113 5.63 -22.22 -4.86
N ASN A 114 6.87 -21.74 -4.84
CA ASN A 114 7.77 -21.85 -3.69
C ASN A 114 7.98 -20.51 -2.95
N ILE A 115 7.11 -19.51 -3.15
CA ILE A 115 7.25 -18.17 -2.54
C ILE A 115 7.37 -18.20 -1.01
N TRP A 116 6.71 -19.18 -0.36
CA TRP A 116 6.72 -19.36 1.09
C TRP A 116 8.04 -19.93 1.63
N GLU A 117 8.85 -20.53 0.76
CA GLU A 117 10.14 -21.13 1.09
C GLU A 117 11.31 -20.19 0.76
N GLN A 118 11.05 -19.12 0.01
CA GLN A 118 12.06 -18.14 -0.35
C GLN A 118 12.48 -17.29 0.85
N THR A 119 13.75 -16.91 0.88
CA THR A 119 14.25 -15.98 1.89
C THR A 119 13.62 -14.60 1.63
N PRO A 120 12.94 -14.00 2.61
CA PRO A 120 12.31 -12.70 2.41
C PRO A 120 13.37 -11.62 2.09
N PRO A 121 13.06 -10.67 1.21
CA PRO A 121 13.98 -9.56 0.93
C PRO A 121 14.23 -8.75 2.20
N LYS A 122 15.47 -8.27 2.37
CA LYS A 122 15.82 -7.40 3.49
C LYS A 122 15.06 -6.08 3.38
N ILE A 123 14.20 -5.78 4.36
CA ILE A 123 13.54 -4.47 4.47
C ILE A 123 14.55 -3.51 5.09
N SER A 124 15.09 -2.59 4.29
CA SER A 124 15.89 -1.48 4.81
C SER A 124 14.97 -0.30 5.09
N PRO A 125 15.03 0.33 6.28
CA PRO A 125 14.29 1.55 6.53
C PRO A 125 14.76 2.62 5.55
N TYR A 126 13.82 3.20 4.78
CA TYR A 126 14.11 4.36 3.95
C TYR A 126 14.45 5.54 4.86
N LEU A 127 15.74 5.79 5.07
CA LEU A 127 16.25 6.96 5.76
C LEU A 127 16.61 8.01 4.70
N PRO A 128 15.77 9.03 4.45
CA PRO A 128 16.17 10.14 3.60
C PRO A 128 17.30 10.90 4.30
N GLY A 129 18.55 10.60 3.93
CA GLY A 129 19.75 11.34 4.36
C GLY A 129 20.83 10.58 5.15
N GLY A 130 20.75 9.25 5.31
CA GLY A 130 21.80 8.47 5.97
C GLY A 130 22.70 7.74 4.98
N SER A 131 24.01 7.97 5.03
CA SER A 131 25.00 7.15 4.33
C SER A 131 24.90 5.69 4.78
N PHE A 132 25.02 4.76 3.83
CA PHE A 132 24.99 3.31 4.03
C PHE A 132 25.97 2.84 5.12
N GLU A 133 25.58 1.74 5.77
CA GLU A 133 26.29 0.94 6.79
C GLU A 133 25.99 1.26 8.26
N GLU A 134 24.75 1.02 8.70
CA GLU A 134 24.55 0.38 10.01
C GLU A 134 23.61 -0.81 9.83
N GLU A 135 24.18 -2.02 9.89
CA GLU A 135 23.42 -3.26 9.92
C GLU A 135 22.66 -3.33 11.24
N TYR A 136 21.32 -3.25 11.19
CA TYR A 136 20.47 -3.35 12.37
C TYR A 136 20.65 -4.74 13.02
N THR A 137 21.47 -4.80 14.05
CA THR A 137 21.69 -5.99 14.86
C THR A 137 20.68 -5.98 16.00
N VAL A 138 19.75 -6.95 15.99
CA VAL A 138 18.85 -7.18 17.12
C VAL A 138 19.71 -7.71 18.28
N PRO A 139 19.82 -6.98 19.40
CA PRO A 139 20.61 -7.46 20.53
C PRO A 139 19.98 -8.72 21.12
N ASP A 140 20.79 -9.75 21.40
CA ASP A 140 20.35 -11.05 21.92
C ASP A 140 19.60 -11.00 23.27
N HIS A 141 19.57 -9.85 23.93
CA HIS A 141 18.99 -9.64 25.26
C HIS A 141 17.68 -8.84 25.24
N LEU A 142 16.96 -8.84 24.11
CA LEU A 142 15.64 -8.24 24.03
C LEU A 142 14.64 -9.08 24.86
N GLU A 143 14.32 -8.64 26.07
CA GLU A 143 13.25 -9.25 26.84
C GLU A 143 11.90 -9.02 26.14
N PRO A 144 11.03 -10.05 26.00
CA PRO A 144 9.72 -9.89 25.40
C PRO A 144 8.87 -8.91 26.20
N GLY A 145 8.53 -7.77 25.58
CA GLY A 145 7.58 -6.81 26.13
C GLY A 145 8.05 -5.37 26.04
N LEU A 146 7.11 -4.46 25.75
CA LEU A 146 7.35 -3.02 25.79
C LEU A 146 7.30 -2.55 27.26
N GLY A 147 8.41 -2.73 27.96
CA GLY A 147 8.56 -2.18 29.32
C GLY A 147 8.50 -0.65 29.29
N GLY A 148 7.98 -0.03 30.36
CA GLY A 148 7.80 1.43 30.44
C GLY A 148 9.06 2.27 30.19
N ARG A 149 10.26 1.68 30.38
CA ARG A 149 11.55 2.31 30.08
C ARG A 149 11.86 2.41 28.57
N GLN A 150 11.31 1.52 27.75
CA GLN A 150 11.45 1.56 26.29
C GLN A 150 10.45 2.54 25.66
N ILE A 151 9.26 2.65 26.25
CA ILE A 151 8.28 3.71 25.90
C ILE A 151 8.89 5.09 26.16
N LEU A 152 9.54 5.33 27.31
CA LEU A 152 10.18 6.63 27.58
C LEU A 152 11.26 7.00 26.56
N ARG A 153 12.04 6.03 26.04
CA ARG A 153 13.01 6.31 24.95
C ARG A 153 12.35 6.61 23.60
N LEU A 154 11.16 6.07 23.34
CA LEU A 154 10.35 6.37 22.15
C LEU A 154 9.63 7.73 22.26
N TRP A 155 9.47 8.28 23.47
CA TRP A 155 8.68 9.50 23.74
C TRP A 155 9.46 10.68 24.34
N GLU A 156 10.78 10.58 24.56
CA GLU A 156 11.67 11.74 24.68
C GLU A 156 11.86 12.33 23.26
N PHE A 157 10.86 13.01 22.71
CA PHE A 157 10.73 14.47 22.78
C PHE A 157 12.10 15.17 22.89
N ASP A 158 12.55 15.62 21.74
CA ASP A 158 13.41 16.77 21.55
C ASP A 158 12.87 17.97 22.33
N LEU A 159 13.28 18.08 23.59
CA LEU A 159 13.34 19.33 24.32
C LEU A 159 14.80 19.63 24.63
N SER A 160 15.62 19.77 23.59
CA SER A 160 16.87 20.50 23.72
C SER A 160 16.62 21.99 23.44
N THR A 161 16.45 22.72 24.54
CA THR A 161 17.13 24.00 24.79
C THR A 161 17.02 25.10 23.71
N SER A 162 16.10 26.06 23.89
CA SER A 162 16.42 27.46 23.59
C SER A 162 16.63 28.20 24.90
N ARG A 163 17.90 28.43 25.25
CA ARG A 163 18.31 29.46 26.21
C ARG A 163 18.20 30.82 25.51
N GLY A 164 17.48 31.73 26.16
CA GLY A 164 17.40 33.15 25.89
C GLY A 164 16.55 33.79 26.97
#